data_AF-A0A202CGP4-F1
#
_entry.id   AF-A0A202CGP4-F1
#
_cell.length_a   1.000
_cell.length_b   1.000
_cell.length_c   1.000
_cell.angle_alpha   90.00
_cell.angle_beta   90.00
_cell.angle_gamma   90.00
#
_symmetry.space_group_name_H-M   'P 1'
#
loop_
_entity.id
_entity.type
_entity.pdbx_description
1 polymer ?
#
loop_
_entity_poly.entity_id
_entity_poly.type
_entity_poly.pdbx_seq_one_letter_code
_entity_poly.pdbx_strand_id
1 'polypeptide(L)'
;MKNLIENTVEFVKEKLEGAEAGHDWFHIERVWKLSKKIAETESCNQEVVELAALLHDIADPKFHNGDETLALKVSRDFLESQNAEEELIEQVLFIIKNISFKNRGEVPQNLPVELKIVQDADRIDAIGAIGIGRTFNFGGFKNNPMYDPNVEPKLNMSKEEYKKSNGTTINHFYEKLLLLKDLMNTEKGKEIAGERHDFMLKFLDQFYKEWNVE
;
A
#
# COMPACT_ATOMS: atom_id res chain seq x y z
N MET A 1 -13.39 -18.32 -22.12
CA MET A 1 -12.02 -17.79 -21.97
C MET A 1 -12.10 -16.73 -20.88
N LYS A 2 -11.28 -16.85 -19.84
CA LYS A 2 -11.19 -15.82 -18.80
C LYS A 2 -10.60 -14.54 -19.42
N ASN A 3 -11.05 -13.37 -18.98
CA ASN A 3 -10.47 -12.11 -19.46
C ASN A 3 -9.11 -11.87 -18.77
N LEU A 4 -8.33 -10.92 -19.30
CA LEU A 4 -6.96 -10.63 -18.81
C LEU A 4 -6.90 -10.38 -17.29
N ILE A 5 -7.89 -9.68 -16.73
CA ILE A 5 -7.99 -9.41 -15.28
C ILE A 5 -8.15 -10.71 -14.49
N GLU A 6 -9.05 -11.59 -14.90
CA GLU A 6 -9.28 -12.88 -14.22
C GLU A 6 -8.02 -13.77 -14.24
N ASN A 7 -7.30 -13.81 -15.38
CA ASN A 7 -6.02 -14.53 -15.46
C ASN A 7 -4.97 -13.91 -14.53
N THR A 8 -4.94 -12.58 -14.40
CA THR A 8 -4.03 -11.86 -13.51
C THR A 8 -4.33 -12.19 -12.04
N VAL A 9 -5.60 -12.25 -11.66
CA VAL A 9 -6.03 -12.66 -10.31
C VAL A 9 -5.50 -14.05 -9.96
N GLU A 10 -5.61 -15.01 -10.88
CA GLU A 10 -5.14 -16.39 -10.64
C GLU A 10 -3.62 -16.46 -10.54
N PHE A 11 -2.92 -15.78 -11.44
CA PHE A 11 -1.47 -15.68 -11.42
C PHE A 11 -0.94 -15.10 -10.11
N VAL A 12 -1.54 -14.01 -9.63
CA VAL A 12 -1.13 -13.37 -8.37
C VAL A 12 -1.42 -14.28 -7.18
N LYS A 13 -2.57 -14.96 -7.15
CA LYS A 13 -2.89 -15.94 -6.09
C LYS A 13 -1.86 -17.06 -6.00
N GLU A 14 -1.48 -17.62 -7.14
CA GLU A 14 -0.47 -18.67 -7.21
C GLU A 14 0.90 -18.14 -6.76
N LYS A 15 1.30 -16.94 -7.20
CA LYS A 15 2.59 -16.34 -6.84
C LYS A 15 2.71 -15.99 -5.36
N LEU A 16 1.60 -15.62 -4.72
CA LEU A 16 1.56 -15.25 -3.31
C LEU A 16 1.18 -16.42 -2.39
N GLU A 17 1.11 -17.64 -2.92
CA GLU A 17 0.87 -18.82 -2.09
C GLU A 17 2.02 -19.02 -1.09
N GLY A 18 1.69 -19.05 0.20
CA GLY A 18 2.68 -19.13 1.28
C GLY A 18 3.39 -17.82 1.62
N ALA A 19 2.97 -16.68 1.04
CA ALA A 19 3.45 -15.36 1.45
C ALA A 19 3.09 -15.04 2.92
N GLU A 20 3.87 -14.17 3.56
CA GLU A 20 3.60 -13.72 4.92
C GLU A 20 2.29 -12.93 5.03
N ALA A 21 1.61 -13.04 6.17
CA ALA A 21 0.25 -12.51 6.43
C ALA A 21 0.06 -10.98 6.22
N GLY A 22 1.13 -10.22 6.03
CA GLY A 22 1.06 -8.76 5.78
C GLY A 22 1.02 -8.35 4.31
N HIS A 23 1.41 -9.25 3.40
CA HIS A 23 1.55 -9.05 1.95
C HIS A 23 0.95 -10.24 1.17
N ASP A 24 -0.05 -10.88 1.76
CA ASP A 24 -0.75 -11.99 1.15
C ASP A 24 -1.71 -11.53 0.04
N TRP A 25 -2.33 -12.50 -0.62
CA TRP A 25 -3.39 -12.27 -1.60
C TRP A 25 -4.47 -11.29 -1.08
N PHE A 26 -4.81 -11.33 0.20
CA PHE A 26 -5.89 -10.50 0.74
C PHE A 26 -5.53 -9.02 0.80
N HIS A 27 -4.25 -8.66 1.01
CA HIS A 27 -3.81 -7.28 0.83
C HIS A 27 -4.02 -6.82 -0.61
N ILE A 28 -3.52 -7.58 -1.58
CA ILE A 28 -3.67 -7.24 -3.01
C ILE A 28 -5.14 -7.13 -3.40
N GLU A 29 -5.97 -8.06 -2.95
CA GLU A 29 -7.41 -8.07 -3.23
C GLU A 29 -8.12 -6.81 -2.70
N ARG A 30 -7.77 -6.37 -1.48
CA ARG A 30 -8.35 -5.15 -0.91
C ARG A 30 -7.88 -3.91 -1.66
N VAL A 31 -6.60 -3.83 -2.01
CA VAL A 31 -6.05 -2.71 -2.81
C VAL A 31 -6.72 -2.68 -4.18
N TRP A 32 -6.83 -3.81 -4.87
CA TRP A 32 -7.53 -3.92 -6.16
C TRP A 32 -8.99 -3.45 -6.05
N LYS A 33 -9.75 -3.94 -5.07
CA LYS A 33 -11.15 -3.52 -4.84
C LYS A 33 -11.27 -2.02 -4.51
N LEU A 34 -10.34 -1.48 -3.73
CA LEU A 34 -10.29 -0.05 -3.44
C LEU A 34 -9.97 0.78 -4.68
N SER A 35 -8.99 0.36 -5.48
CA SER A 35 -8.63 1.00 -6.74
C SER A 35 -9.82 1.07 -7.70
N LYS A 36 -10.56 -0.04 -7.85
CA LYS A 36 -11.81 -0.04 -8.65
C LYS A 36 -12.82 0.98 -8.14
N LYS A 37 -13.07 0.98 -6.83
CA LYS A 37 -14.04 1.89 -6.21
C LYS A 37 -13.67 3.37 -6.40
N ILE A 38 -12.38 3.71 -6.35
CA ILE A 38 -11.92 5.08 -6.60
C ILE A 38 -12.03 5.41 -8.10
N ALA A 39 -11.63 4.47 -8.98
CA ALA A 39 -11.70 4.63 -10.43
C ALA A 39 -13.13 4.89 -10.97
N GLU A 40 -14.18 4.41 -10.28
CA GLU A 40 -15.58 4.73 -10.61
C GLU A 40 -15.88 6.24 -10.58
N THR A 41 -15.06 7.03 -9.89
CA THR A 41 -15.25 8.48 -9.73
C THR A 41 -14.29 9.32 -10.58
N GLU A 42 -13.40 8.67 -11.33
CA GLU A 42 -12.33 9.31 -12.09
C GLU A 42 -12.43 8.95 -13.58
N SER A 43 -11.97 9.85 -14.46
CA SER A 43 -11.86 9.55 -15.90
C SER A 43 -10.51 8.89 -16.18
N CYS A 44 -10.44 7.56 -16.14
CA CYS A 44 -9.21 6.79 -16.26
C CYS A 44 -9.38 5.51 -17.10
N ASN A 45 -8.26 4.88 -17.48
CA ASN A 45 -8.27 3.52 -18.01
C ASN A 45 -8.42 2.50 -16.87
N GLN A 46 -9.61 1.90 -16.75
CA GLN A 46 -9.91 0.93 -15.69
C GLN A 46 -9.03 -0.33 -15.77
N GLU A 47 -8.74 -0.83 -16.97
CA GLU A 47 -7.92 -2.03 -17.14
C GLU A 47 -6.50 -1.82 -16.63
N VAL A 48 -5.90 -0.65 -16.90
CA VAL A 48 -4.59 -0.25 -16.36
C VAL A 48 -4.62 -0.19 -14.83
N VAL A 49 -5.64 0.43 -14.24
CA VAL A 49 -5.79 0.53 -12.77
C VAL A 49 -5.88 -0.84 -12.14
N GLU A 50 -6.71 -1.72 -12.69
CA GLU A 50 -6.92 -3.06 -12.15
C GLU A 50 -5.67 -3.92 -12.24
N LEU A 51 -5.00 -3.94 -13.41
CA LEU A 51 -3.75 -4.69 -13.61
C LEU A 51 -2.63 -4.18 -12.71
N ALA A 52 -2.43 -2.87 -12.65
CA ALA A 52 -1.41 -2.29 -11.79
C ALA A 52 -1.68 -2.58 -10.32
N ALA A 53 -2.93 -2.48 -9.85
CA ALA A 53 -3.27 -2.81 -8.47
C ALA A 53 -3.08 -4.30 -8.14
N LEU A 54 -3.33 -5.21 -9.09
CA LEU A 54 -3.10 -6.64 -8.89
C LEU A 54 -1.60 -7.00 -8.87
N LEU A 55 -0.78 -6.30 -9.65
CA LEU A 55 0.63 -6.64 -9.86
C LEU A 55 1.62 -5.83 -9.01
N HIS A 56 1.21 -4.74 -8.36
CA HIS A 56 2.13 -3.79 -7.72
C HIS A 56 3.10 -4.39 -6.70
N ASP A 57 2.67 -5.41 -5.95
CA ASP A 57 3.42 -6.03 -4.86
C ASP A 57 3.79 -7.50 -5.16
N ILE A 58 3.70 -7.94 -6.43
CA ILE A 58 3.90 -9.35 -6.83
C ILE A 58 5.31 -9.90 -6.56
N ALA A 59 6.30 -9.00 -6.41
CA ALA A 59 7.66 -9.35 -6.05
C ALA A 59 8.26 -8.26 -5.15
N ASP A 60 7.67 -8.05 -3.96
CA ASP A 60 8.15 -7.04 -3.01
C ASP A 60 9.66 -7.23 -2.74
N PRO A 61 10.49 -6.21 -3.05
CA PRO A 61 11.94 -6.25 -2.89
C PRO A 61 12.41 -6.60 -1.48
N LYS A 62 11.57 -6.41 -0.46
CA LYS A 62 11.85 -6.84 0.92
C LYS A 62 12.16 -8.34 1.04
N PHE A 63 11.70 -9.15 0.09
CA PHE A 63 11.87 -10.61 0.08
C PHE A 63 12.79 -11.11 -1.05
N HIS A 64 13.24 -10.20 -1.92
CA HIS A 64 14.10 -10.49 -3.07
C HIS A 64 15.40 -9.69 -3.03
N ASN A 65 16.05 -9.64 -1.87
CA ASN A 65 17.33 -8.94 -1.67
C ASN A 65 17.35 -7.47 -2.10
N GLY A 66 16.20 -6.80 -2.08
CA GLY A 66 16.07 -5.41 -2.50
C GLY A 66 16.00 -5.19 -4.00
N ASP A 67 15.81 -6.23 -4.82
CA ASP A 67 15.68 -6.10 -6.26
C ASP A 67 14.30 -5.54 -6.67
N GLU A 68 14.23 -4.22 -6.83
CA GLU A 68 13.04 -3.50 -7.28
C GLU A 68 12.71 -3.73 -8.78
N THR A 69 13.60 -4.39 -9.53
CA THR A 69 13.37 -4.70 -10.95
C THR A 69 12.60 -5.99 -11.17
N LEU A 70 12.55 -6.86 -10.16
CA LEU A 70 11.90 -8.16 -10.28
C LEU A 70 10.38 -8.05 -10.49
N ALA A 71 9.72 -7.14 -9.78
CA ALA A 71 8.28 -6.90 -9.93
C ALA A 71 7.94 -6.44 -11.35
N LEU A 72 8.76 -5.56 -11.93
CA LEU A 72 8.58 -5.08 -13.31
C LEU A 72 8.78 -6.20 -14.31
N LYS A 73 9.82 -7.03 -14.13
CA LYS A 73 10.10 -8.14 -15.01
C LYS A 73 8.99 -9.20 -14.98
N VAL A 74 8.59 -9.64 -13.79
CA VAL A 74 7.52 -10.64 -13.61
C VAL A 74 6.20 -10.16 -14.19
N SER A 75 5.88 -8.87 -13.99
CA SER A 75 4.66 -8.26 -14.54
C SER A 75 4.70 -8.20 -16.06
N ARG A 76 5.83 -7.80 -16.65
CA ARG A 76 6.01 -7.77 -18.11
C ARG A 76 5.88 -9.17 -18.71
N ASP A 77 6.68 -10.12 -18.22
CA ASP A 77 6.71 -11.50 -18.73
C ASP A 77 5.29 -12.13 -18.70
N PHE A 78 4.54 -11.86 -17.62
CA PHE A 78 3.15 -12.31 -17.50
C PHE A 78 2.23 -11.64 -18.52
N LEU A 79 2.21 -10.31 -18.62
CA LEU A 79 1.32 -9.60 -19.53
C LEU A 79 1.62 -9.92 -21.01
N GLU A 80 2.89 -10.05 -21.39
CA GLU A 80 3.31 -10.51 -22.73
C GLU A 80 2.79 -11.93 -23.02
N SER A 81 2.86 -12.84 -22.03
CA SER A 81 2.33 -14.21 -22.17
C SER A 81 0.80 -14.24 -22.40
N GLN A 82 0.10 -13.21 -21.95
CA GLN A 82 -1.34 -13.04 -22.15
C GLN A 82 -1.68 -12.31 -23.47
N ASN A 83 -0.68 -11.95 -24.28
CA ASN A 83 -0.82 -11.15 -25.50
C ASN A 83 -1.43 -9.75 -25.26
N ALA A 84 -1.11 -9.13 -24.12
CA ALA A 84 -1.49 -7.75 -23.86
C ALA A 84 -0.76 -6.79 -24.83
N GLU A 85 -1.39 -5.67 -25.18
CA GLU A 85 -0.79 -4.66 -26.05
C GLU A 85 0.37 -3.94 -25.35
N GLU A 86 1.43 -3.61 -26.09
CA GLU A 86 2.64 -2.97 -25.53
C GLU A 86 2.31 -1.66 -24.80
N GLU A 87 1.36 -0.86 -25.32
CA GLU A 87 0.94 0.38 -24.67
C GLU A 87 0.33 0.14 -23.28
N LEU A 88 -0.49 -0.90 -23.14
CA LEU A 88 -1.07 -1.30 -21.85
C LEU A 88 0.02 -1.77 -20.89
N ILE A 89 0.96 -2.59 -21.37
CA ILE A 89 2.08 -3.10 -20.59
C ILE A 89 2.92 -1.95 -20.03
N GLU A 90 3.32 -1.00 -20.87
CA GLU A 90 4.12 0.16 -20.47
C GLU A 90 3.41 1.02 -19.42
N GLN A 91 2.10 1.26 -19.58
CA GLN A 91 1.31 2.01 -18.60
C GLN A 91 1.25 1.30 -17.24
N VAL A 92 1.03 -0.01 -17.22
CA VAL A 92 1.01 -0.82 -15.98
C VAL A 92 2.38 -0.81 -15.31
N LEU A 93 3.45 -1.07 -16.06
CA LEU A 93 4.82 -1.08 -15.51
C LEU A 93 5.24 0.29 -14.98
N PHE A 94 4.80 1.37 -15.63
CA PHE A 94 5.02 2.72 -15.13
C PHE A 94 4.39 2.92 -13.76
N ILE A 95 3.16 2.45 -13.54
CA ILE A 95 2.49 2.57 -12.24
C ILE A 95 3.23 1.74 -11.18
N ILE A 96 3.55 0.48 -11.47
CA ILE A 96 4.26 -0.42 -10.54
C ILE A 96 5.60 0.20 -10.12
N LYS A 97 6.35 0.79 -11.07
CA LYS A 97 7.62 1.45 -10.79
C LYS A 97 7.46 2.67 -9.86
N ASN A 98 6.35 3.39 -9.93
CA ASN A 98 6.16 4.69 -9.29
C ASN A 98 5.16 4.70 -8.13
N ILE A 99 4.57 3.55 -7.79
CA ILE A 99 3.58 3.46 -6.70
C ILE A 99 4.23 3.74 -5.34
N SER A 100 5.46 3.26 -5.12
CA SER A 100 6.10 3.34 -3.81
C SER A 100 6.50 4.78 -3.47
N PHE A 101 6.35 5.13 -2.18
CA PHE A 101 6.74 6.44 -1.63
C PHE A 101 8.22 6.79 -1.88
N LYS A 102 9.06 5.78 -2.19
CA LYS A 102 10.51 5.92 -2.33
C LYS A 102 10.93 6.77 -3.54
N ASN A 103 10.09 6.85 -4.58
CA ASN A 103 10.46 7.42 -5.88
C ASN A 103 9.95 8.84 -6.09
N ARG A 104 9.40 9.51 -5.05
CA ARG A 104 8.85 10.87 -5.12
C ARG A 104 9.79 11.95 -5.72
N GLY A 105 11.11 11.73 -5.71
CA GLY A 105 12.09 12.67 -6.27
C GLY A 105 12.24 12.63 -7.79
N GLU A 106 11.75 11.60 -8.48
CA GLU A 106 11.95 11.38 -9.92
C GLU A 106 10.64 11.36 -10.73
N VAL A 107 9.50 11.61 -10.10
CA VAL A 107 8.19 11.46 -10.74
C VAL A 107 7.80 12.74 -11.50
N PRO A 108 7.17 12.64 -12.69
CA PRO A 108 6.67 13.79 -13.43
C PRO A 108 5.78 14.71 -12.58
N GLN A 109 5.82 16.03 -12.82
CA GLN A 109 4.98 17.01 -12.12
C GLN A 109 3.48 16.68 -12.19
N ASN A 110 3.03 16.04 -13.28
CA ASN A 110 1.67 15.58 -13.45
C ASN A 110 1.64 14.05 -13.49
N LEU A 111 1.30 13.44 -12.36
CA LEU A 111 1.08 11.99 -12.28
C LEU A 111 -0.16 11.60 -13.10
N PRO A 112 -0.10 10.48 -13.86
CA PRO A 112 -1.29 9.85 -14.44
C PRO A 112 -2.34 9.59 -13.35
N VAL A 113 -3.62 9.72 -13.70
CA VAL A 113 -4.72 9.52 -12.75
C VAL A 113 -4.75 8.09 -12.24
N GLU A 114 -4.39 7.12 -13.08
CA GLU A 114 -4.30 5.70 -12.74
C GLU A 114 -3.26 5.46 -11.63
N LEU A 115 -2.09 6.12 -11.71
CA LEU A 115 -1.09 6.05 -10.64
C LEU A 115 -1.62 6.64 -9.33
N LYS A 116 -2.32 7.78 -9.40
CA LYS A 116 -2.93 8.43 -8.23
C LYS A 116 -3.94 7.51 -7.55
N ILE A 117 -4.80 6.86 -8.34
CA ILE A 117 -5.82 5.91 -7.87
C ILE A 117 -5.17 4.75 -7.12
N VAL A 118 -4.20 4.07 -7.73
CA VAL A 118 -3.57 2.90 -7.12
C VAL A 118 -2.73 3.29 -5.89
N GLN A 119 -2.06 4.45 -5.90
CA GLN A 119 -1.37 4.98 -4.73
C GLN A 119 -2.33 5.26 -3.57
N ASP A 120 -3.50 5.84 -3.84
CA ASP A 120 -4.49 6.10 -2.80
C ASP A 120 -5.01 4.79 -2.22
N ALA A 121 -5.36 3.82 -3.07
CA ALA A 121 -5.86 2.51 -2.64
C ALA A 121 -4.87 1.76 -1.73
N ASP A 122 -3.58 1.71 -2.10
CA ASP A 122 -2.53 1.09 -1.28
C ASP A 122 -2.37 1.79 0.08
N ARG A 123 -2.30 3.13 0.08
CA ARG A 123 -2.19 3.92 1.32
C ARG A 123 -3.42 3.77 2.21
N ILE A 124 -4.61 3.68 1.62
CA ILE A 124 -5.87 3.49 2.35
C ILE A 124 -5.89 2.12 3.04
N ASP A 125 -5.32 1.06 2.45
CA ASP A 125 -5.23 -0.27 3.09
C ASP A 125 -4.22 -0.32 4.26
N ALA A 126 -3.37 0.70 4.40
CA ALA A 126 -2.45 0.85 5.53
C ALA A 126 -3.09 1.56 6.74
N ILE A 127 -4.31 2.10 6.62
CA ILE A 127 -4.98 2.87 7.69
C ILE A 127 -6.35 2.28 8.07
N GLY A 128 -6.95 2.81 9.14
CA GLY A 128 -8.22 2.32 9.68
C GLY A 128 -8.05 1.00 10.47
N ALA A 129 -9.13 0.24 10.63
CA ALA A 129 -9.12 -1.00 11.41
C ALA A 129 -8.13 -2.05 10.88
N ILE A 130 -8.04 -2.22 9.56
CA ILE A 130 -7.05 -3.11 8.93
C ILE A 130 -5.64 -2.58 9.17
N GLY A 131 -5.42 -1.26 9.02
CA GLY A 131 -4.16 -0.61 9.34
C GLY A 131 -3.70 -0.91 10.76
N ILE A 132 -4.57 -0.73 11.76
CA ILE A 132 -4.30 -1.06 13.16
C ILE A 132 -3.86 -2.53 13.29
N GLY A 133 -4.64 -3.47 12.75
CA GLY A 133 -4.31 -4.90 12.82
C GLY A 133 -2.95 -5.23 12.20
N ARG A 134 -2.66 -4.68 11.02
CA ARG A 134 -1.38 -4.87 10.33
C ARG A 134 -0.21 -4.28 11.12
N THR A 135 -0.39 -3.10 11.72
CA THR A 135 0.64 -2.41 12.49
C THR A 135 1.04 -3.19 13.74
N PHE A 136 0.07 -3.73 14.50
CA PHE A 136 0.38 -4.57 15.66
C PHE A 136 0.95 -5.93 15.26
N ASN A 137 0.45 -6.55 14.18
CA ASN A 137 1.00 -7.82 13.69
C ASN A 137 2.48 -7.68 13.29
N PHE A 138 2.80 -6.64 12.51
CA PHE A 138 4.19 -6.37 12.11
C PHE A 138 5.07 -5.96 13.30
N GLY A 139 4.54 -5.16 14.23
CA GLY A 139 5.21 -4.81 15.47
C GLY A 139 5.61 -6.05 16.29
N GLY A 140 4.67 -7.01 16.44
CA GLY A 140 4.93 -8.29 17.09
C GLY A 140 6.00 -9.12 16.36
N PHE A 141 5.94 -9.21 15.03
CA PHE A 141 6.97 -9.89 14.23
C PHE A 141 8.37 -9.27 14.42
N LYS A 142 8.46 -7.94 14.52
CA LYS A 142 9.72 -7.22 14.81
C LYS A 142 10.11 -7.20 16.28
N ASN A 143 9.28 -7.76 17.16
CA ASN A 143 9.43 -7.70 18.60
C ASN A 143 9.57 -6.26 19.13
N ASN A 144 8.83 -5.33 18.54
CA ASN A 144 8.76 -3.95 19.00
C ASN A 144 7.84 -3.86 20.23
N PRO A 145 8.18 -3.05 21.25
CA PRO A 145 7.23 -2.73 22.31
C PRO A 145 5.97 -2.09 21.70
N MET A 146 4.80 -2.47 22.21
CA MET A 146 3.54 -1.86 21.78
C MET A 146 3.57 -0.35 22.02
N TYR A 147 3.95 0.07 23.23
CA TYR A 147 4.04 1.46 23.65
C TYR A 147 5.06 1.61 24.80
N ASP A 148 5.70 2.77 24.87
CA ASP A 148 6.56 3.20 25.98
C ASP A 148 6.29 4.71 26.21
N PRO A 149 5.74 5.11 27.36
CA PRO A 149 5.41 6.51 27.64
C PRO A 149 6.64 7.43 27.73
N ASN A 150 7.85 6.87 27.89
CA ASN A 150 9.09 7.64 27.93
C ASN A 150 9.72 7.85 26.55
N VAL A 151 9.13 7.27 25.49
CA VAL A 151 9.64 7.34 24.12
C VAL A 151 8.64 8.09 23.24
N GLU A 152 8.92 9.35 22.96
CA GLU A 152 8.08 10.18 22.09
C GLU A 152 8.20 9.81 20.60
N PRO A 153 7.13 10.01 19.80
CA PRO A 153 7.16 9.79 18.36
C PRO A 153 8.06 10.80 17.63
N LYS A 154 8.79 10.35 16.61
CA LYS A 154 9.68 11.21 15.82
C LYS A 154 9.05 11.63 14.50
N LEU A 155 8.47 12.83 14.45
CA LEU A 155 7.66 13.29 13.31
C LEU A 155 8.44 13.68 12.04
N ASN A 156 9.74 13.95 12.16
CA ASN A 156 10.57 14.50 11.07
C ASN A 156 11.77 13.61 10.73
N MET A 157 11.57 12.30 10.69
CA MET A 157 12.65 11.36 10.33
C MET A 157 12.97 11.43 8.84
N SER A 158 14.26 11.38 8.52
CA SER A 158 14.69 11.02 7.17
C SER A 158 14.31 9.57 6.85
N LYS A 159 14.27 9.24 5.56
CA LYS A 159 13.97 7.87 5.08
C LYS A 159 14.95 6.83 5.64
N GLU A 160 16.21 7.19 5.85
CA GLU A 160 17.23 6.30 6.40
C GLU A 160 17.04 6.08 7.91
N GLU A 161 16.73 7.16 8.65
CA GLU A 161 16.42 7.07 10.08
C GLU A 161 15.17 6.25 10.32
N TYR A 162 14.12 6.48 9.53
CA TYR A 162 12.87 5.73 9.61
C TYR A 162 13.09 4.22 9.42
N LYS A 163 13.92 3.82 8.45
CA LYS A 163 14.24 2.40 8.21
C LYS A 163 15.03 1.74 9.34
N LYS A 164 15.83 2.51 10.08
CA LYS A 164 16.65 2.03 11.20
C LYS A 164 15.98 2.25 12.56
N SER A 165 14.78 2.83 12.58
CA SER A 165 14.08 3.18 13.81
C SER A 165 13.61 1.92 14.54
N ASN A 166 13.95 1.82 15.82
CA ASN A 166 13.43 0.82 16.76
C ASN A 166 12.34 1.44 17.64
N GLY A 167 11.42 2.20 17.03
CA GLY A 167 10.30 2.83 17.72
C GLY A 167 9.25 1.84 18.20
N THR A 168 8.30 2.35 18.99
CA THR A 168 7.15 1.56 19.47
C THR A 168 6.10 1.42 18.37
N THR A 169 5.25 0.40 18.48
CA THR A 169 4.12 0.20 17.55
C THR A 169 3.16 1.39 17.54
N ILE A 170 2.88 1.98 18.71
CA ILE A 170 2.04 3.17 18.83
C ILE A 170 2.69 4.40 18.19
N ASN A 171 4.01 4.61 18.36
CA ASN A 171 4.68 5.77 17.73
C ASN A 171 4.56 5.74 16.21
N HIS A 172 4.55 4.55 15.59
CA HIS A 172 4.35 4.40 14.14
C HIS A 172 3.04 5.01 13.62
N PHE A 173 2.00 5.09 14.46
CA PHE A 173 0.77 5.79 14.08
C PHE A 173 1.05 7.27 13.79
N TYR A 174 1.79 7.94 14.67
CA TYR A 174 2.14 9.35 14.55
C TYR A 174 3.22 9.62 13.52
N GLU A 175 4.22 8.73 13.46
CA GLU A 175 5.37 8.86 12.56
C GLU A 175 5.00 8.61 11.09
N LYS A 176 3.89 7.90 10.83
CA LYS A 176 3.49 7.56 9.46
C LYS A 176 1.99 7.54 9.24
N LEU A 177 1.24 6.67 9.95
CA LEU A 177 -0.12 6.31 9.53
C LEU A 177 -1.09 7.49 9.53
N LEU A 178 -1.02 8.35 10.54
CA LEU A 178 -1.87 9.53 10.67
C LEU A 178 -1.56 10.58 9.59
N LEU A 179 -0.33 10.59 9.06
CA LEU A 179 0.09 11.50 7.99
C LEU A 179 -0.42 11.08 6.60
N LEU A 180 -0.87 9.83 6.43
CA LEU A 180 -1.25 9.31 5.11
C LEU A 180 -2.49 9.97 4.52
N LYS A 181 -3.44 10.42 5.36
CA LYS A 181 -4.67 11.08 4.91
C LYS A 181 -4.38 12.32 4.05
N ASP A 182 -3.39 13.11 4.45
CA ASP A 182 -3.02 14.36 3.76
C ASP A 182 -2.20 14.12 2.48
N LEU A 183 -1.86 12.85 2.21
CA LEU A 183 -1.13 12.44 1.02
C LEU A 183 -2.02 11.82 -0.06
N MET A 184 -3.34 11.78 0.16
CA MET A 184 -4.28 11.25 -0.83
C MET A 184 -4.40 12.18 -2.03
N ASN A 185 -4.47 11.59 -3.21
CA ASN A 185 -4.45 12.30 -4.49
C ASN A 185 -5.86 12.64 -4.99
N THR A 186 -6.79 11.70 -4.89
CA THR A 186 -8.16 11.76 -5.41
C THR A 186 -9.14 12.25 -4.33
N GLU A 187 -10.24 12.88 -4.73
CA GLU A 187 -11.27 13.30 -3.78
C GLU A 187 -11.93 12.10 -3.09
N LYS A 188 -12.18 11.02 -3.84
CA LYS A 188 -12.73 9.80 -3.26
C LYS A 188 -11.75 9.12 -2.29
N GLY A 189 -10.46 9.15 -2.60
CA GLY A 189 -9.40 8.67 -1.71
C GLY A 189 -9.36 9.46 -0.39
N LYS A 190 -9.44 10.79 -0.47
CA LYS A 190 -9.50 11.68 0.72
C LYS A 190 -10.71 11.40 1.61
N GLU A 191 -11.89 11.18 1.01
CA GLU A 191 -13.12 10.83 1.74
C GLU A 191 -12.91 9.54 2.57
N ILE A 192 -12.51 8.46 1.91
CA ILE A 192 -12.30 7.15 2.57
C ILE A 192 -11.18 7.22 3.60
N ALA A 193 -10.08 7.92 3.29
CA ALA A 193 -8.96 8.09 4.21
C ALA A 193 -9.36 8.91 5.44
N GLY A 194 -10.27 9.89 5.30
CA GLY A 194 -10.83 10.66 6.40
C GLY A 194 -11.54 9.77 7.41
N GLU A 195 -12.48 8.94 6.95
CA GLU A 195 -13.21 8.01 7.82
C GLU A 195 -12.29 7.03 8.55
N ARG A 196 -11.29 6.48 7.83
CA ARG A 196 -10.31 5.54 8.40
C ARG A 196 -9.36 6.20 9.38
N HIS A 197 -8.95 7.44 9.12
CA HIS A 197 -8.13 8.23 10.03
C HIS A 197 -8.86 8.50 11.34
N ASP A 198 -10.12 8.93 11.27
CA ASP A 198 -10.93 9.22 12.46
C ASP A 198 -11.13 7.96 13.33
N PHE A 199 -11.24 6.78 12.71
CA PHE A 199 -11.27 5.52 13.44
C PHE A 199 -9.96 5.24 14.19
N MET A 200 -8.80 5.51 13.58
CA MET A 200 -7.51 5.34 14.26
C MET A 200 -7.34 6.30 15.43
N LEU A 201 -7.83 7.54 15.32
CA LEU A 201 -7.83 8.48 16.43
C LEU A 201 -8.67 7.97 17.61
N LYS A 202 -9.86 7.41 17.33
CA LYS A 202 -10.71 6.78 18.36
C LYS A 202 -10.03 5.57 19.00
N PHE A 203 -9.37 4.75 18.21
CA PHE A 203 -8.58 3.62 18.72
C PHE A 203 -7.46 4.11 19.64
N LEU A 204 -6.69 5.13 19.25
CA LEU A 204 -5.59 5.67 20.07
C LEU A 204 -6.12 6.28 21.37
N ASP A 205 -7.19 7.07 21.32
CA ASP A 205 -7.84 7.62 22.52
C ASP A 205 -8.25 6.51 23.49
N GLN A 206 -8.89 5.45 22.99
CA GLN A 206 -9.28 4.30 23.79
C GLN A 206 -8.07 3.53 24.34
N PHE A 207 -7.04 3.33 23.51
CA PHE A 207 -5.80 2.67 23.90
C PHE A 207 -5.13 3.37 25.08
N TYR A 208 -5.05 4.71 25.06
CA TYR A 208 -4.42 5.46 26.15
C TYR A 208 -5.24 5.42 27.44
N LYS A 209 -6.57 5.48 27.36
CA LYS A 209 -7.44 5.30 28.52
C LYS A 209 -7.23 3.93 29.17
N GLU A 210 -7.21 2.88 28.37
CA GLU A 210 -6.94 1.52 28.85
C GLU A 210 -5.53 1.39 29.44
N TRP A 211 -4.53 1.99 28.81
CA TRP A 211 -3.14 1.97 29.28
C TRP A 211 -2.97 2.68 30.63
N ASN A 212 -3.67 3.80 30.83
CA ASN A 212 -3.63 4.59 32.06
C ASN A 212 -4.66 4.14 33.12
N VAL A 213 -5.55 3.21 32.78
CA VAL A 213 -6.66 2.75 33.63
C VAL A 213 -7.62 3.91 33.98
N GLU A 214 -8.00 4.68 32.97
CA GLU A 214 -8.94 5.82 33.03
C GLU A 214 -10.38 5.45 32.65
#